data_AF-A0A139Y8J7-F1
#
_entry.id   AF-A0A139Y8J7-F1
#
_cell.length_a   1.000
_cell.length_b   1.000
_cell.length_c   1.000
_cell.angle_alpha   90.00
_cell.angle_beta   90.00
_cell.angle_gamma   90.00
#
_symmetry.space_group_name_H-M   'P 1'
#
loop_
_entity.id
_entity.type
_entity.pdbx_description
1 polymer ?
#
loop_
_entity_poly.entity_id
_entity_poly.type
_entity_poly.pdbx_seq_one_letter_code
_entity_poly.pdbx_strand_id
1 'polypeptide(L)'
;MANDENKKLVAIQASAKDPTQTGKEGKEKNGDKKKKVEDELTEEDKKIKEDMELLVERLQDPEPGVVALALQTLSVQLKAATSSMTSVPKPLKFLRPHIPVLIAHYHRLAPDDKIKPDFAMVLAVLCTTCGDGQRRSLHFCLEGGCRDIASWGFEFLRNLAGEVAAAFADIHGEEKKAGAVEEDLLASSDAAAGSPESPAPGETKAGEAKKPAEEEAKTKKPSLALQISMVVPLPTLAQLNAVVDLIVPYYMTHNAECDAIDLLSEVERVESVAAHVDSNNFQRVTLYLLAMANYAASLEEYTRVLGVAYTILLDQKQWFDAMRVALKMPNSDAEKTEKIQAVVEQCRAAGDPLMVKQLALLLGRQGVDFDFEDEQTQRLNSGEELSNFFLLLAKEMDVLEPKTPEDVYKTHLEDGASRRGAAAALDSAKQNLASTFVNALVNAGACKDKLMLADGGSWLYKNKEHGMMSAAASLGAILLWNVDEGLSHLDKYQYSSDANIKAGALL
;
A
#
# COMPACT_ATOMS: atom_id res chain seq x y z
N MET A 1 65.55 -12.97 -31.11
CA MET A 1 64.59 -13.44 -30.10
C MET A 1 63.82 -12.23 -29.61
N ALA A 2 62.49 -12.34 -29.65
CA ALA A 2 61.46 -11.48 -29.04
C ALA A 2 61.49 -9.96 -29.32
N ASN A 3 60.69 -9.58 -30.33
CA ASN A 3 60.06 -8.26 -30.44
C ASN A 3 58.74 -8.34 -29.66
N ASP A 4 58.56 -7.50 -28.66
CA ASP A 4 57.25 -7.20 -28.06
C ASP A 4 57.18 -5.68 -27.82
N GLU A 5 55.96 -5.15 -27.77
CA GLU A 5 55.57 -3.72 -27.65
C GLU A 5 55.38 -2.94 -28.96
N ASN A 6 54.15 -2.98 -29.50
CA ASN A 6 53.33 -1.76 -29.68
C ASN A 6 51.88 -2.09 -30.13
N LYS A 7 50.95 -2.25 -29.18
CA LYS A 7 49.50 -2.24 -29.46
C LYS A 7 49.05 -0.79 -29.63
N LYS A 8 48.96 -0.32 -30.88
CA LYS A 8 48.25 0.94 -31.21
C LYS A 8 46.74 0.74 -31.09
N LEU A 9 46.12 1.49 -30.18
CA LEU A 9 44.68 1.67 -30.07
C LEU A 9 44.15 2.36 -31.35
N VAL A 10 43.18 1.73 -32.01
CA VAL A 10 42.45 2.29 -33.16
C VAL A 10 41.32 3.16 -32.60
N ALA A 11 41.43 4.47 -32.79
CA ALA A 11 40.36 5.43 -32.52
C ALA A 11 39.33 5.36 -33.65
N ILE A 12 38.10 4.94 -33.34
CA ILE A 12 36.96 4.98 -34.25
C ILE A 12 36.34 6.38 -34.15
N GLN A 13 36.43 7.16 -35.24
CA GLN A 13 35.79 8.45 -35.37
C GLN A 13 34.26 8.29 -35.53
N ALA A 14 33.49 8.74 -34.55
CA ALA A 14 32.06 8.98 -34.69
C ALA A 14 31.85 10.42 -35.19
N SER A 15 31.28 10.58 -36.39
CA SER A 15 30.88 11.89 -36.92
C SER A 15 29.48 12.22 -36.40
N ALA A 16 29.42 13.04 -35.35
CA ALA A 16 28.18 13.68 -34.90
C ALA A 16 28.00 15.01 -35.65
N LYS A 17 26.95 15.12 -36.47
CA LYS A 17 26.46 16.39 -37.02
C LYS A 17 25.12 16.71 -36.40
N ASP A 18 25.11 17.66 -35.48
CA ASP A 18 23.91 18.40 -35.06
C ASP A 18 23.41 19.29 -36.21
N PRO A 19 22.09 19.40 -36.44
CA PRO A 19 21.51 20.49 -37.18
C PRO A 19 20.80 21.48 -36.24
N THR A 20 21.34 22.69 -36.20
CA THR A 20 20.75 23.90 -35.61
C THR A 20 19.49 24.37 -36.34
N GLN A 21 18.55 24.93 -35.57
CA GLN A 21 17.32 25.59 -36.03
C GLN A 21 17.61 26.86 -36.85
N THR A 22 16.82 27.13 -37.90
CA THR A 22 16.38 28.48 -38.31
C THR A 22 15.18 28.43 -39.29
N GLY A 23 14.06 29.04 -38.87
CA GLY A 23 13.11 29.90 -39.61
C GLY A 23 12.48 29.56 -40.99
N LYS A 24 11.12 29.45 -41.00
CA LYS A 24 10.07 30.02 -41.92
C LYS A 24 10.39 30.15 -43.43
N GLU A 25 9.53 29.85 -44.41
CA GLU A 25 8.07 29.96 -44.59
C GLU A 25 7.70 29.28 -45.94
N GLY A 26 6.47 28.77 -46.13
CA GLY A 26 5.99 28.33 -47.45
C GLY A 26 4.85 27.31 -47.41
N LYS A 27 3.62 27.80 -47.57
CA LYS A 27 2.35 27.08 -47.44
C LYS A 27 1.86 26.69 -48.82
N GLU A 28 1.68 25.39 -49.12
CA GLU A 28 0.81 24.97 -50.23
C GLU A 28 0.14 23.62 -49.96
N LYS A 29 -1.16 23.57 -50.28
CA LYS A 29 -2.11 22.49 -50.02
C LYS A 29 -2.10 21.46 -51.16
N ASN A 30 -2.04 20.18 -50.82
CA ASN A 30 -2.87 19.08 -51.35
C ASN A 30 -2.42 17.81 -50.61
N GLY A 31 -3.27 17.08 -49.91
CA GLY A 31 -4.38 16.36 -50.52
C GLY A 31 -3.89 14.94 -50.84
N ASP A 32 -4.11 14.02 -49.89
CA ASP A 32 -4.11 12.57 -50.07
C ASP A 32 -2.75 11.84 -50.26
N LYS A 33 -2.19 11.37 -49.13
CA LYS A 33 -1.35 10.15 -49.06
C LYS A 33 -1.17 9.72 -47.61
N LYS A 34 -2.23 9.16 -47.03
CA LYS A 34 -2.15 8.40 -45.78
C LYS A 34 -2.28 6.91 -46.10
N LYS A 35 -1.21 6.32 -46.64
CA LYS A 35 -1.02 4.86 -46.71
C LYS A 35 0.44 4.52 -47.04
N LYS A 36 0.95 3.51 -46.34
CA LYS A 36 2.32 2.94 -46.35
C LYS A 36 3.36 3.61 -45.45
N VAL A 37 3.22 3.37 -44.15
CA VAL A 37 4.34 2.90 -43.34
C VAL A 37 3.87 1.58 -42.74
N GLU A 38 3.82 0.54 -43.57
CA GLU A 38 3.74 -0.85 -43.08
C GLU A 38 5.19 -1.26 -42.78
N ASP A 39 5.38 -1.81 -41.59
CA ASP A 39 6.57 -2.52 -41.13
C ASP A 39 7.38 -3.14 -42.30
N GLU A 40 8.58 -2.64 -42.56
CA GLU A 40 9.60 -3.48 -43.16
C GLU A 40 10.03 -4.48 -42.08
N LEU A 41 9.29 -5.59 -42.00
CA LEU A 41 9.67 -6.78 -41.23
C LEU A 41 11.10 -7.14 -41.64
N THR A 42 12.01 -7.11 -40.68
CA THR A 42 13.39 -7.62 -40.80
C THR A 42 13.34 -9.04 -41.36
N GLU A 43 14.34 -9.47 -42.15
CA GLU A 43 14.37 -10.83 -42.73
C GLU A 43 14.22 -11.94 -41.65
N GLU A 44 14.71 -11.68 -40.44
CA GLU A 44 14.51 -12.55 -39.27
C GLU A 44 13.03 -12.64 -38.83
N ASP A 45 12.28 -11.54 -38.88
CA ASP A 45 10.87 -11.52 -38.51
C ASP A 45 9.98 -12.23 -39.54
N LYS A 46 10.34 -12.14 -40.83
CA LYS A 46 9.67 -12.90 -41.90
C LYS A 46 9.88 -14.40 -41.69
N LYS A 47 11.11 -14.81 -41.37
CA LYS A 47 11.41 -16.21 -41.07
C LYS A 47 10.64 -16.72 -39.86
N ILE A 48 10.56 -15.95 -38.77
CA ILE A 48 9.75 -16.31 -37.60
C ILE A 48 8.28 -16.46 -37.98
N LYS A 49 7.75 -15.55 -38.82
CA LYS A 49 6.36 -15.62 -39.28
C LYS A 49 6.12 -16.88 -40.12
N GLU A 50 6.99 -17.19 -41.08
CA GLU A 50 6.91 -18.40 -41.90
C GLU A 50 6.99 -19.68 -41.05
N ASP A 51 7.91 -19.72 -40.09
CA ASP A 51 8.05 -20.85 -39.15
C ASP A 51 6.79 -21.04 -38.29
N MET A 52 6.17 -19.94 -37.84
CA MET A 52 4.90 -19.97 -37.08
C MET A 52 3.73 -20.45 -37.93
N GLU A 53 3.59 -19.95 -39.15
CA GLU A 53 2.52 -20.35 -40.08
C GLU A 53 2.64 -21.84 -40.43
N LEU A 54 3.86 -22.34 -40.67
CA LEU A 54 4.13 -23.75 -40.91
C LEU A 54 3.76 -24.64 -39.72
N LEU A 55 4.03 -24.19 -38.48
CA LEU A 55 3.63 -24.92 -37.28
C LEU A 55 2.11 -24.95 -37.12
N VAL A 56 1.41 -23.87 -37.45
CA VAL A 56 -0.07 -23.82 -37.42
C VAL A 56 -0.70 -24.74 -38.48
N GLU A 57 -0.09 -24.87 -39.66
CA GLU A 57 -0.51 -25.83 -40.67
C GLU A 57 -0.33 -27.27 -40.17
N ARG A 58 0.84 -27.59 -39.59
CA ARG A 58 1.13 -28.92 -39.04
C ARG A 58 0.25 -29.30 -37.84
N LEU A 59 -0.26 -28.31 -37.11
CA LEU A 59 -1.22 -28.54 -36.04
C LEU A 59 -2.61 -28.96 -36.54
N GLN A 60 -2.90 -28.78 -37.83
CA GLN A 60 -4.16 -29.19 -38.48
C GLN A 60 -4.04 -30.53 -39.23
N ASP A 61 -2.86 -31.17 -39.18
CA ASP A 61 -2.64 -32.46 -39.82
C ASP A 61 -3.48 -33.58 -39.15
N PRO A 62 -3.90 -34.59 -39.92
CA PRO A 62 -4.71 -35.70 -39.40
C PRO A 62 -3.93 -36.68 -38.52
N GLU A 63 -2.58 -36.67 -38.56
CA GLU A 63 -1.75 -37.58 -37.77
C GLU A 63 -1.45 -37.01 -36.38
N PRO A 64 -1.86 -37.69 -35.29
CA PRO A 64 -1.68 -37.19 -33.92
C PRO A 64 -0.20 -37.04 -33.52
N GLY A 65 0.71 -37.84 -34.12
CA GLY A 65 2.14 -37.73 -33.86
C GLY A 65 2.76 -36.43 -34.41
N VAL A 66 2.28 -35.97 -35.56
CA VAL A 66 2.72 -34.70 -36.17
C VAL A 66 2.19 -33.52 -35.37
N VAL A 67 0.92 -33.58 -34.96
CA VAL A 67 0.29 -32.56 -34.09
C VAL A 67 1.03 -32.44 -32.76
N ALA A 68 1.37 -33.57 -32.11
CA ALA A 68 2.10 -33.57 -30.85
C ALA A 68 3.50 -32.92 -30.98
N LEU A 69 4.24 -33.25 -32.04
CA LEU A 69 5.57 -32.69 -32.28
C LEU A 69 5.51 -31.19 -32.62
N ALA A 70 4.54 -30.79 -33.43
CA ALA A 70 4.30 -29.39 -33.78
C ALA A 70 3.93 -28.58 -32.52
N LEU A 71 3.08 -29.13 -31.66
CA LEU A 71 2.65 -28.50 -30.41
C LEU A 71 3.82 -28.36 -29.43
N GLN A 72 4.64 -29.40 -29.27
CA GLN A 72 5.82 -29.35 -28.43
C GLN A 72 6.81 -28.28 -28.95
N THR A 73 7.05 -28.25 -30.25
CA THR A 73 7.93 -27.25 -30.89
C THR A 73 7.40 -25.83 -30.67
N LEU A 74 6.10 -25.63 -30.89
CA LEU A 74 5.43 -24.35 -30.66
C LEU A 74 5.54 -23.93 -29.19
N SER A 75 5.32 -24.84 -28.24
CA SER A 75 5.41 -24.56 -26.81
C SER A 75 6.80 -24.06 -26.39
N VAL A 76 7.87 -24.69 -26.90
CA VAL A 76 9.25 -24.31 -26.60
C VAL A 76 9.55 -22.91 -27.15
N GLN A 77 9.14 -22.63 -28.38
CA GLN A 77 9.35 -21.32 -29.00
C GLN A 77 8.55 -20.21 -28.30
N LEU A 78 7.32 -20.50 -27.89
CA LEU A 78 6.49 -19.57 -27.13
C LEU A 78 7.08 -19.28 -25.75
N LYS A 79 7.51 -20.30 -25.00
CA LYS A 79 8.18 -20.12 -23.69
C LYS A 79 9.47 -19.30 -23.83
N ALA A 80 10.29 -19.60 -24.83
CA ALA A 80 11.49 -18.81 -25.14
C ALA A 80 11.13 -17.36 -25.45
N ALA A 81 10.08 -17.12 -26.24
CA ALA A 81 9.62 -15.78 -26.59
C ALA A 81 9.05 -15.00 -25.39
N THR A 82 8.28 -15.64 -24.49
CA THR A 82 7.70 -14.98 -23.31
C THR A 82 8.70 -14.72 -22.19
N SER A 83 9.80 -15.48 -22.12
CA SER A 83 10.92 -15.16 -21.21
C SER A 83 11.69 -13.88 -21.56
N SER A 84 11.54 -13.38 -22.79
CA SER A 84 12.14 -12.12 -23.19
C SER A 84 11.30 -10.96 -22.62
N MET A 85 11.90 -10.17 -21.72
CA MET A 85 11.29 -9.02 -21.02
C MET A 85 10.98 -7.81 -21.94
N THR A 86 10.57 -8.07 -23.18
CA THR A 86 10.20 -7.08 -24.20
C THR A 86 8.70 -7.12 -24.44
N SER A 87 8.11 -5.98 -24.84
CA SER A 87 6.67 -5.86 -25.15
C SER A 87 6.17 -6.99 -26.05
N VAL A 88 4.92 -7.47 -25.83
CA VAL A 88 4.22 -8.56 -26.55
C VAL A 88 5.08 -9.23 -27.64
N PRO A 89 5.67 -10.39 -27.35
CA PRO A 89 6.59 -11.08 -28.25
C PRO A 89 6.05 -11.19 -29.67
N LYS A 90 6.91 -10.90 -30.68
CA LYS A 90 6.54 -10.96 -32.10
C LYS A 90 5.89 -12.29 -32.52
N PRO A 91 6.34 -13.48 -32.04
CA PRO A 91 5.68 -14.75 -32.34
C PRO A 91 4.19 -14.77 -31.97
N LEU A 92 3.81 -14.19 -30.84
CA LEU A 92 2.40 -14.10 -30.43
C LEU A 92 1.59 -13.18 -31.36
N LYS A 93 2.18 -12.08 -31.83
CA LYS A 93 1.52 -11.18 -32.79
C LYS A 93 1.24 -11.88 -34.12
N PHE A 94 2.17 -12.72 -34.60
CA PHE A 94 1.99 -13.48 -35.83
C PHE A 94 0.99 -14.63 -35.69
N LEU A 95 0.85 -15.21 -34.50
CA LEU A 95 -0.13 -16.27 -34.25
C LEU A 95 -1.55 -15.74 -33.99
N ARG A 96 -1.70 -14.46 -33.61
CA ARG A 96 -3.00 -13.83 -33.31
C ARG A 96 -4.09 -14.04 -34.38
N PRO A 97 -3.81 -13.91 -35.69
CA PRO A 97 -4.81 -14.17 -36.74
C PRO A 97 -5.27 -15.63 -36.82
N HIS A 98 -4.45 -16.58 -36.35
CA HIS A 98 -4.69 -18.02 -36.44
C HIS A 98 -5.43 -18.59 -35.21
N ILE A 99 -5.59 -17.80 -34.14
CA ILE A 99 -6.29 -18.22 -32.91
C ILE A 99 -7.68 -18.83 -33.18
N PRO A 100 -8.57 -18.24 -34.02
CA PRO A 100 -9.89 -18.82 -34.28
C PRO A 100 -9.82 -20.21 -34.92
N VAL A 101 -8.83 -20.42 -35.80
CA VAL A 101 -8.62 -21.70 -36.49
C VAL A 101 -8.13 -22.76 -35.49
N LEU A 102 -7.21 -22.39 -34.61
CA LEU A 102 -6.70 -23.26 -33.56
C LEU A 102 -7.79 -23.65 -32.54
N ILE A 103 -8.66 -22.72 -32.17
CA ILE A 103 -9.81 -23.01 -31.29
C ILE A 103 -10.79 -23.97 -31.98
N ALA A 104 -11.10 -23.75 -33.26
CA ALA A 104 -11.96 -24.64 -34.02
C ALA A 104 -11.37 -26.06 -34.13
N HIS A 105 -10.05 -26.17 -34.26
CA HIS A 105 -9.36 -27.46 -34.24
C HIS A 105 -9.44 -28.11 -32.86
N TYR A 106 -9.17 -27.37 -31.79
CA TYR A 106 -9.27 -27.84 -30.40
C TYR A 106 -10.63 -28.49 -30.08
N HIS A 107 -11.74 -27.86 -30.49
CA HIS A 107 -13.08 -28.41 -30.27
C HIS A 107 -13.37 -29.68 -31.08
N ARG A 108 -12.63 -29.95 -32.17
CA ARG A 108 -12.75 -31.19 -32.95
C ARG A 108 -11.96 -32.35 -32.31
N LEU A 109 -10.98 -32.08 -31.44
CA LEU A 109 -10.22 -33.13 -30.76
C LEU A 109 -11.09 -33.90 -29.76
N ALA A 110 -10.88 -35.22 -29.72
CA ALA A 110 -11.56 -36.11 -28.78
C ALA A 110 -11.26 -35.72 -27.31
N PRO A 111 -12.23 -35.88 -26.39
CA PRO A 111 -12.06 -35.52 -24.98
C PRO A 111 -10.92 -36.26 -24.27
N ASP A 112 -10.67 -37.52 -24.62
CA ASP A 112 -9.67 -38.40 -23.99
C ASP A 112 -8.27 -38.34 -24.63
N ASP A 113 -8.05 -37.38 -25.54
CA ASP A 113 -6.74 -37.25 -26.18
C ASP A 113 -5.70 -36.69 -25.20
N LYS A 114 -4.55 -37.35 -25.08
CA LYS A 114 -3.45 -36.91 -24.22
C LYS A 114 -2.88 -35.55 -24.64
N ILE A 115 -3.07 -35.17 -25.89
CA ILE A 115 -2.59 -33.91 -26.48
C ILE A 115 -3.50 -32.73 -26.10
N LYS A 116 -4.77 -32.99 -25.77
CA LYS A 116 -5.78 -31.95 -25.54
C LYS A 116 -5.43 -31.00 -24.39
N PRO A 117 -4.95 -31.46 -23.21
CA PRO A 117 -4.54 -30.55 -22.13
C PRO A 117 -3.37 -29.65 -22.51
N ASP A 118 -2.37 -30.20 -23.22
CA ASP A 118 -1.21 -29.42 -23.67
C ASP A 118 -1.61 -28.38 -24.71
N PHE A 119 -2.56 -28.73 -25.59
CA PHE A 119 -3.11 -27.81 -26.59
C PHE A 119 -3.92 -26.69 -25.92
N ALA A 120 -4.68 -27.01 -24.87
CA ALA A 120 -5.41 -26.02 -24.09
C ALA A 120 -4.46 -25.02 -23.41
N MET A 121 -3.34 -25.48 -22.84
CA MET A 121 -2.34 -24.57 -22.26
C MET A 121 -1.71 -23.63 -23.31
N VAL A 122 -1.41 -24.13 -24.50
CA VAL A 122 -0.93 -23.27 -25.61
C VAL A 122 -1.98 -22.25 -26.02
N LEU A 123 -3.24 -22.66 -26.14
CA LEU A 123 -4.36 -21.74 -26.42
C LEU A 123 -4.54 -20.69 -25.31
N ALA A 124 -4.38 -21.07 -24.04
CA ALA A 124 -4.47 -20.15 -22.92
C ALA A 124 -3.45 -19.01 -23.07
N VAL A 125 -2.19 -19.35 -23.35
CA VAL A 125 -1.11 -18.37 -23.55
C VAL A 125 -1.38 -17.49 -24.76
N LEU A 126 -1.84 -18.06 -25.89
CA LEU A 126 -2.18 -17.29 -27.08
C LEU A 126 -3.33 -16.31 -26.82
N CYS A 127 -4.35 -16.74 -26.08
CA CYS A 127 -5.52 -15.93 -25.75
C CYS A 127 -5.20 -14.71 -24.87
N THR A 128 -4.10 -14.73 -24.12
CA THR A 128 -3.66 -13.52 -23.37
C THR A 128 -3.42 -12.31 -24.27
N THR A 129 -3.15 -12.52 -25.55
CA THR A 129 -2.94 -11.43 -26.52
C THR A 129 -4.20 -10.95 -27.20
N CYS A 130 -5.33 -11.66 -27.07
CA CYS A 130 -6.59 -11.30 -27.72
C CYS A 130 -7.15 -9.98 -27.17
N GLY A 131 -6.97 -9.69 -25.87
CA GLY A 131 -7.40 -8.44 -25.25
C GLY A 131 -8.90 -8.18 -25.38
N ASP A 132 -9.70 -9.23 -25.49
CA ASP A 132 -11.15 -9.17 -25.69
C ASP A 132 -11.95 -9.14 -24.39
N GLY A 133 -11.29 -9.25 -23.24
CA GLY A 133 -11.93 -9.26 -21.92
C GLY A 133 -12.81 -10.48 -21.66
N GLN A 134 -12.75 -11.51 -22.52
CA GLN A 134 -13.66 -12.66 -22.48
C GLN A 134 -13.16 -13.80 -21.57
N ARG A 135 -12.16 -13.55 -20.70
CA ARG A 135 -11.57 -14.55 -19.77
C ARG A 135 -11.18 -15.89 -20.41
N ARG A 136 -10.78 -15.85 -21.69
CA ARG A 136 -10.53 -17.07 -22.48
C ARG A 136 -9.24 -17.76 -22.07
N SER A 137 -8.23 -17.02 -21.60
CA SER A 137 -6.99 -17.64 -21.17
C SER A 137 -7.21 -18.47 -19.91
N LEU A 138 -8.00 -17.95 -18.97
CA LEU A 138 -8.42 -18.68 -17.77
C LEU A 138 -9.24 -19.94 -18.12
N HIS A 139 -10.21 -19.83 -19.05
CA HIS A 139 -11.01 -20.98 -19.47
C HIS A 139 -10.16 -22.15 -20.00
N PHE A 140 -9.28 -21.87 -20.96
CA PHE A 140 -8.41 -22.91 -21.52
C PHE A 140 -7.36 -23.40 -20.51
N CYS A 141 -6.93 -22.56 -19.57
CA CYS A 141 -6.05 -22.99 -18.48
C CYS A 141 -6.74 -24.01 -17.56
N LEU A 142 -8.02 -23.79 -17.24
CA LEU A 142 -8.82 -24.72 -16.45
C LEU A 142 -9.10 -26.03 -17.20
N GLU A 143 -9.42 -25.97 -18.50
CA GLU A 143 -9.57 -27.17 -19.34
C GLU A 143 -8.26 -27.95 -19.49
N GLY A 144 -7.12 -27.25 -19.49
CA GLY A 144 -5.78 -27.84 -19.51
C GLY A 144 -5.34 -28.45 -18.17
N GLY A 145 -6.15 -28.32 -17.12
CA GLY A 145 -5.85 -28.82 -15.78
C GLY A 145 -4.68 -28.10 -15.12
N CYS A 146 -4.42 -26.83 -15.48
CA CYS A 146 -3.42 -25.99 -14.84
C CYS A 146 -2.00 -26.61 -14.83
N ARG A 147 -1.66 -27.39 -15.86
CA ARG A 147 -0.35 -28.06 -15.93
C ARG A 147 0.76 -27.08 -16.27
N ASP A 148 1.82 -27.09 -15.48
CA ASP A 148 3.09 -26.41 -15.79
C ASP A 148 2.94 -24.89 -16.04
N ILE A 149 2.02 -24.23 -15.32
CA ILE A 149 1.73 -22.77 -15.48
C ILE A 149 2.99 -21.92 -15.25
N ALA A 150 3.82 -22.30 -14.26
CA ALA A 150 5.03 -21.59 -13.89
C ALA A 150 6.07 -21.48 -15.03
N SER A 151 6.12 -22.46 -15.95
CA SER A 151 7.13 -22.46 -17.02
C SER A 151 6.80 -21.52 -18.20
N TRP A 152 5.56 -21.02 -18.27
CA TRP A 152 5.12 -20.09 -19.31
C TRP A 152 5.55 -18.64 -19.05
N GLY A 153 6.03 -18.37 -17.85
CA GLY A 153 6.66 -17.12 -17.45
C GLY A 153 5.72 -16.10 -16.81
N PHE A 154 6.33 -15.03 -16.31
CA PHE A 154 5.69 -14.04 -15.45
C PHE A 154 4.54 -13.27 -16.13
N GLU A 155 4.69 -12.86 -17.39
CA GLU A 155 3.63 -12.12 -18.11
C GLU A 155 2.35 -12.94 -18.30
N PHE A 156 2.49 -14.25 -18.55
CA PHE A 156 1.34 -15.15 -18.64
C PHE A 156 0.61 -15.24 -17.31
N LEU A 157 1.36 -15.46 -16.23
CA LEU A 157 0.82 -15.52 -14.86
C LEU A 157 0.13 -14.22 -14.47
N ARG A 158 0.70 -13.05 -14.82
CA ARG A 158 0.12 -11.73 -14.50
C ARG A 158 -1.21 -11.51 -15.21
N ASN A 159 -1.30 -11.88 -16.49
CA ASN A 159 -2.57 -11.83 -17.22
C ASN A 159 -3.60 -12.80 -16.64
N LEU A 160 -3.16 -14.00 -16.27
CA LEU A 160 -4.02 -15.00 -15.63
C LEU A 160 -4.53 -14.54 -14.27
N ALA A 161 -3.68 -13.95 -13.43
CA ALA A 161 -4.04 -13.35 -12.14
C ALA A 161 -5.10 -12.26 -12.30
N GLY A 162 -4.94 -11.38 -13.29
CA GLY A 162 -5.95 -10.36 -13.62
C GLY A 162 -7.29 -10.96 -14.08
N GLU A 163 -7.27 -12.02 -14.89
CA GLU A 163 -8.50 -12.73 -15.30
C GLU A 163 -9.17 -13.47 -14.13
N VAL A 164 -8.39 -14.02 -13.20
CA VAL A 164 -8.88 -14.65 -11.97
C VAL A 164 -9.56 -13.62 -11.07
N ALA A 165 -8.92 -12.48 -10.83
CA ALA A 165 -9.51 -11.38 -10.06
C ALA A 165 -10.82 -10.89 -10.68
N ALA A 166 -10.85 -10.68 -12.00
CA ALA A 166 -12.06 -10.31 -12.72
C ALA A 166 -13.16 -11.39 -12.62
N ALA A 167 -12.78 -12.67 -12.73
CA ALA A 167 -13.74 -13.77 -12.59
C ALA A 167 -14.34 -13.85 -11.20
N PHE A 168 -13.54 -13.62 -10.16
CA PHE A 168 -13.99 -13.60 -8.77
C PHE A 168 -14.95 -12.43 -8.51
N ALA A 169 -14.61 -11.23 -8.99
CA ALA A 169 -15.47 -10.06 -8.91
C ALA A 169 -16.84 -10.28 -9.61
N ASP A 170 -16.85 -10.95 -10.76
CA ASP A 170 -18.08 -11.31 -11.46
C ASP A 170 -18.95 -12.28 -10.64
N ILE A 171 -18.35 -13.30 -10.02
CA ILE A 171 -19.07 -14.27 -9.17
C ILE A 171 -19.71 -13.57 -7.97
N HIS A 172 -18.95 -12.75 -7.23
CA HIS A 172 -19.51 -12.00 -6.10
C HIS A 172 -20.50 -10.92 -6.51
N GLY A 173 -20.34 -10.33 -7.69
CA GLY A 173 -21.32 -9.42 -8.27
C GLY A 173 -22.64 -10.11 -8.60
N GLU A 174 -22.60 -11.35 -9.09
CA GLU A 174 -23.79 -12.17 -9.34
C GLU A 174 -24.44 -12.64 -8.03
N GLU A 175 -23.66 -13.04 -7.02
CA GLU A 175 -24.19 -13.41 -5.69
C GLU A 175 -24.90 -12.24 -5.00
N LYS A 176 -24.34 -11.02 -5.05
CA LYS A 176 -24.99 -9.82 -4.51
C LYS A 176 -26.28 -9.48 -5.25
N LYS A 177 -26.35 -9.70 -6.57
CA LYS A 177 -27.58 -9.53 -7.36
C LYS A 177 -28.62 -10.61 -7.05
N ALA A 178 -28.21 -11.86 -6.90
CA ALA A 178 -29.09 -12.96 -6.54
C ALA A 178 -29.70 -12.74 -5.14
N GLY A 179 -28.88 -12.35 -4.16
CA GLY A 179 -29.34 -12.00 -2.81
C GLY A 179 -30.29 -10.81 -2.77
N ALA A 180 -30.03 -9.76 -3.55
CA ALA A 180 -30.94 -8.61 -3.65
C ALA A 180 -32.31 -8.98 -4.26
N VAL A 181 -32.33 -9.93 -5.22
CA VAL A 181 -33.59 -10.43 -5.80
C VAL A 181 -34.35 -11.31 -4.79
N GLU A 182 -33.65 -12.12 -3.98
CA GLU A 182 -34.30 -12.88 -2.90
C GLU A 182 -34.85 -11.97 -1.80
N GLU A 183 -34.14 -10.90 -1.45
CA GLU A 183 -34.59 -9.91 -0.44
C GLU A 183 -35.80 -9.09 -0.96
N ASP A 184 -35.83 -8.71 -2.24
CA ASP A 184 -37.00 -8.09 -2.88
C ASP A 184 -38.20 -9.07 -2.99
N LEU A 185 -37.95 -10.35 -3.26
CA LEU A 185 -38.99 -11.38 -3.29
C LEU A 185 -39.58 -11.63 -1.89
N LEU A 186 -38.74 -11.66 -0.85
CA LEU A 186 -39.18 -11.77 0.55
C LEU A 186 -39.97 -10.53 1.00
N ALA A 187 -39.51 -9.33 0.64
CA ALA A 187 -40.25 -8.08 0.89
C ALA A 187 -41.61 -8.03 0.17
N SER A 188 -41.71 -8.61 -1.03
CA SER A 188 -42.99 -8.73 -1.75
C SER A 188 -43.94 -9.78 -1.15
N SER A 189 -43.40 -10.78 -0.44
CA SER A 189 -44.17 -11.82 0.23
C SER A 189 -44.77 -11.36 1.57
N ASP A 190 -44.09 -10.47 2.29
CA ASP A 190 -44.62 -9.83 3.52
C ASP A 190 -45.71 -8.79 3.21
N ALA A 191 -45.74 -8.23 2.00
CA ALA A 191 -46.81 -7.34 1.55
C ALA A 191 -48.13 -8.08 1.22
N ALA A 192 -48.12 -9.42 1.12
CA ALA A 192 -49.29 -10.23 0.77
C ALA A 192 -50.12 -10.73 1.98
N ALA A 193 -49.71 -10.42 3.22
CA ALA A 193 -50.42 -10.83 4.44
C ALA A 193 -51.36 -9.76 5.04
N GLY A 194 -51.65 -8.67 4.33
CA GLY A 194 -52.64 -7.66 4.71
C GLY A 194 -53.94 -7.81 3.90
N SER A 195 -55.03 -8.17 4.58
CA SER A 195 -56.39 -8.24 3.99
C SER A 195 -56.99 -6.84 3.72
N PRO A 196 -58.06 -6.75 2.89
CA PRO A 196 -58.30 -5.62 1.99
C PRO A 196 -59.32 -4.62 2.54
N GLU A 197 -59.13 -3.33 2.22
CA GLU A 197 -60.18 -2.32 2.29
C GLU A 197 -60.17 -1.46 1.01
N SER A 198 -61.35 -1.19 0.47
CA SER A 198 -61.62 -0.39 -0.73
C SER A 198 -62.86 0.48 -0.46
N PRO A 199 -63.21 1.51 -1.25
CA PRO A 199 -62.41 2.60 -1.82
C PRO A 199 -63.13 4.00 -1.73
N ALA A 200 -62.53 5.04 -2.35
CA ALA A 200 -63.12 6.28 -2.95
C ALA A 200 -62.94 7.65 -2.22
N PRO A 201 -63.08 8.82 -2.90
CA PRO A 201 -62.53 9.22 -4.23
C PRO A 201 -62.06 10.72 -4.33
N GLY A 202 -61.33 11.04 -5.43
CA GLY A 202 -61.16 12.39 -6.01
C GLY A 202 -59.80 13.06 -5.76
N GLU A 203 -59.16 13.78 -6.68
CA GLU A 203 -59.42 14.16 -8.07
C GLU A 203 -58.08 14.55 -8.74
N THR A 204 -57.90 14.10 -9.98
CA THR A 204 -57.07 14.57 -11.12
C THR A 204 -56.00 15.68 -10.97
N LYS A 205 -54.79 15.42 -11.55
CA LYS A 205 -54.35 16.06 -12.82
C LYS A 205 -53.09 15.41 -13.45
N ALA A 206 -53.14 15.41 -14.79
CA ALA A 206 -52.12 15.15 -15.81
C ALA A 206 -50.66 15.41 -15.38
N GLY A 207 -49.64 14.66 -15.79
CA GLY A 207 -49.43 13.97 -17.07
C GLY A 207 -48.21 14.61 -17.73
N GLU A 208 -47.05 13.94 -17.70
CA GLU A 208 -46.00 14.13 -18.72
C GLU A 208 -44.97 12.99 -18.64
N ALA A 209 -44.90 12.23 -19.71
CA ALA A 209 -43.89 11.21 -19.95
C ALA A 209 -42.57 11.89 -20.33
N LYS A 210 -41.47 11.51 -19.67
CA LYS A 210 -40.12 11.83 -20.14
C LYS A 210 -39.28 10.56 -20.17
N LYS A 211 -38.97 10.14 -21.40
CA LYS A 211 -37.98 9.09 -21.75
C LYS A 211 -36.66 9.32 -20.99
N PRO A 212 -35.93 8.27 -20.56
CA PRO A 212 -34.53 8.42 -20.21
C PRO A 212 -33.74 8.65 -21.50
N ALA A 213 -32.97 9.73 -21.52
CA ALA A 213 -31.98 10.00 -22.53
C ALA A 213 -30.82 9.01 -22.37
N GLU A 214 -30.44 8.39 -23.48
CA GLU A 214 -29.14 7.75 -23.68
C GLU A 214 -28.06 8.82 -23.43
N GLU A 215 -27.20 8.60 -22.43
CA GLU A 215 -25.99 9.40 -22.25
C GLU A 215 -24.78 8.60 -22.74
N GLU A 216 -24.07 9.24 -23.64
CA GLU A 216 -23.06 8.71 -24.55
C GLU A 216 -21.82 8.16 -23.81
N ALA A 217 -21.60 6.85 -23.92
CA ALA A 217 -20.30 6.26 -23.69
C ALA A 217 -19.31 6.74 -24.77
N LYS A 218 -18.44 7.68 -24.40
CA LYS A 218 -17.32 8.14 -25.23
C LYS A 218 -16.46 6.96 -25.68
N THR A 219 -16.53 6.71 -26.99
CA THR A 219 -15.72 5.79 -27.79
C THR A 219 -14.22 5.93 -27.53
N LYS A 220 -13.64 4.99 -26.78
CA LYS A 220 -12.26 4.55 -26.99
C LYS A 220 -12.26 3.56 -28.16
N LYS A 221 -11.41 3.79 -29.15
CA LYS A 221 -11.27 2.98 -30.38
C LYS A 221 -11.17 1.48 -30.03
N PRO A 222 -11.97 0.59 -30.64
CA PRO A 222 -11.77 -0.84 -30.46
C PRO A 222 -10.57 -1.25 -31.32
N SER A 223 -9.51 -1.69 -30.64
CA SER A 223 -8.45 -2.47 -31.27
C SER A 223 -9.06 -3.76 -31.82
N LEU A 224 -9.05 -3.90 -33.15
CA LEU A 224 -9.33 -5.10 -33.96
C LEU A 224 -9.68 -6.37 -33.15
N ALA A 225 -10.92 -6.46 -32.68
CA ALA A 225 -11.41 -7.64 -31.97
C ALA A 225 -11.65 -8.77 -32.98
N LEU A 226 -10.88 -9.85 -32.89
CA LEU A 226 -11.19 -11.08 -33.61
C LEU A 226 -12.56 -11.57 -33.12
N GLN A 227 -13.53 -11.66 -34.04
CA GLN A 227 -14.86 -12.22 -33.76
C GLN A 227 -14.74 -13.74 -33.55
N ILE A 228 -14.40 -14.15 -32.34
CA ILE A 228 -14.44 -15.55 -31.89
C ILE A 228 -15.71 -15.68 -31.05
N SER A 229 -16.69 -16.43 -31.54
CA SER A 229 -17.95 -16.70 -30.82
C SER A 229 -17.79 -17.96 -29.96
N MET A 230 -17.15 -17.84 -28.80
CA MET A 230 -17.12 -18.88 -27.78
C MET A 230 -17.79 -18.34 -26.52
N VAL A 231 -18.80 -19.05 -26.02
CA VAL A 231 -19.41 -18.75 -24.71
C VAL A 231 -18.46 -19.29 -23.64
N VAL A 232 -17.87 -18.39 -22.86
CA VAL A 232 -16.99 -18.76 -21.75
C VAL A 232 -17.84 -18.97 -20.50
N PRO A 233 -17.99 -20.21 -19.98
CA PRO A 233 -18.71 -20.46 -18.75
C PRO A 233 -18.01 -19.81 -17.56
N LEU A 234 -18.80 -19.38 -16.57
CA LEU A 234 -18.27 -18.91 -15.29
C LEU A 234 -17.54 -20.07 -14.58
N PRO A 235 -16.29 -19.88 -14.17
CA PRO A 235 -15.54 -20.88 -13.42
C PRO A 235 -16.10 -21.04 -12.00
N THR A 236 -15.93 -22.22 -11.42
CA THR A 236 -16.32 -22.44 -10.02
C THR A 236 -15.28 -21.84 -9.07
N LEU A 237 -15.70 -21.34 -7.90
CA LEU A 237 -14.80 -20.79 -6.87
C LEU A 237 -13.64 -21.76 -6.51
N ALA A 238 -13.91 -23.07 -6.45
CA ALA A 238 -12.90 -24.09 -6.19
C ALA A 238 -11.80 -24.16 -7.27
N GLN A 239 -12.17 -23.94 -8.53
CA GLN A 239 -11.22 -23.94 -9.65
C GLN A 239 -10.33 -22.69 -9.63
N LEU A 240 -10.91 -21.53 -9.28
CA LEU A 240 -10.14 -20.29 -9.09
C LEU A 240 -9.12 -20.44 -7.95
N ASN A 241 -9.55 -20.99 -6.82
CA ASN A 241 -8.68 -21.23 -5.67
C ASN A 241 -7.50 -22.14 -6.03
N ALA A 242 -7.73 -23.21 -6.81
CA ALA A 242 -6.65 -24.09 -7.25
C ALA A 242 -5.61 -23.37 -8.14
N VAL A 243 -6.06 -22.41 -8.97
CA VAL A 243 -5.15 -21.58 -9.77
C VAL A 243 -4.35 -20.63 -8.88
N VAL A 244 -5.01 -19.97 -7.92
CA VAL A 244 -4.35 -19.05 -6.98
C VAL A 244 -3.27 -19.76 -6.16
N ASP A 245 -3.57 -20.95 -5.63
CA ASP A 245 -2.64 -21.75 -4.84
C ASP A 245 -1.38 -22.18 -5.65
N LEU A 246 -1.46 -22.20 -6.98
CA LEU A 246 -0.30 -22.44 -7.87
C LEU A 246 0.48 -21.16 -8.20
N ILE A 247 -0.18 -20.01 -8.31
CA ILE A 247 0.44 -18.73 -8.69
C ILE A 247 1.19 -18.09 -7.51
N VAL A 248 0.58 -18.10 -6.32
CA VAL A 248 1.11 -17.39 -5.14
C VAL A 248 2.51 -17.84 -4.75
N PRO A 249 2.83 -19.15 -4.65
CA PRO A 249 4.18 -19.58 -4.31
C PRO A 249 5.21 -19.13 -5.36
N TYR A 250 4.84 -19.16 -6.64
CA TYR A 250 5.73 -18.74 -7.72
C TYR A 250 6.08 -17.25 -7.62
N TYR A 251 5.09 -16.39 -7.35
CA TYR A 251 5.34 -14.96 -7.16
C TYR A 251 6.24 -14.67 -5.96
N MET A 252 6.05 -15.39 -4.85
CA MET A 252 6.92 -15.24 -3.67
C MET A 252 8.37 -15.65 -3.95
N THR A 253 8.61 -16.72 -4.72
CA THR A 253 9.97 -17.15 -5.09
C THR A 253 10.66 -16.24 -6.11
N HIS A 254 9.88 -15.51 -6.92
CA HIS A 254 10.38 -14.65 -8.00
C HIS A 254 10.42 -13.16 -7.62
N ASN A 255 10.35 -12.82 -6.33
CA ASN A 255 10.38 -11.43 -5.84
C ASN A 255 9.24 -10.55 -6.38
N ALA A 256 8.08 -11.15 -6.65
CA ALA A 256 6.86 -10.46 -7.02
C ALA A 256 5.86 -10.51 -5.86
N GLU A 257 6.33 -10.17 -4.65
CA GLU A 257 5.53 -10.33 -3.43
C GLU A 257 4.32 -9.37 -3.43
N CYS A 258 4.45 -8.19 -4.05
CA CYS A 258 3.36 -7.22 -4.16
C CYS A 258 2.22 -7.74 -5.06
N ASP A 259 2.54 -8.30 -6.23
CA ASP A 259 1.55 -8.87 -7.15
C ASP A 259 0.82 -10.07 -6.52
N ALA A 260 1.50 -10.85 -5.67
CA ALA A 260 0.88 -11.93 -4.90
C ALA A 260 -0.12 -11.41 -3.88
N ILE A 261 0.23 -10.34 -3.15
CA ILE A 261 -0.65 -9.74 -2.16
C ILE A 261 -1.86 -9.09 -2.84
N ASP A 262 -1.67 -8.43 -3.97
CA ASP A 262 -2.77 -7.84 -4.75
C ASP A 262 -3.75 -8.92 -5.20
N LEU A 263 -3.26 -10.03 -5.78
CA LEU A 263 -4.09 -11.16 -6.17
C LEU A 263 -4.87 -11.75 -4.97
N LEU A 264 -4.20 -11.91 -3.83
CA LEU A 264 -4.83 -12.46 -2.62
C LEU A 264 -5.83 -11.49 -1.98
N SER A 265 -5.61 -10.19 -2.12
CA SER A 265 -6.56 -9.16 -1.70
C SER A 265 -7.82 -9.19 -2.56
N GLU A 266 -7.68 -9.32 -3.89
CA GLU A 266 -8.80 -9.41 -4.82
C GLU A 266 -9.61 -10.70 -4.65
N VAL A 267 -8.97 -11.79 -4.22
CA VAL A 267 -9.63 -13.09 -3.93
C VAL A 267 -10.09 -13.18 -2.45
N GLU A 268 -9.98 -12.08 -1.69
CA GLU A 268 -10.35 -11.98 -0.26
C GLU A 268 -9.67 -13.04 0.65
N ARG A 269 -8.52 -13.58 0.24
CA ARG A 269 -7.75 -14.63 0.95
C ARG A 269 -6.39 -14.13 1.46
N VAL A 270 -6.34 -12.93 2.02
CA VAL A 270 -5.08 -12.30 2.49
C VAL A 270 -4.35 -13.13 3.57
N GLU A 271 -5.08 -13.97 4.32
CA GLU A 271 -4.52 -14.82 5.38
C GLU A 271 -3.51 -15.86 4.88
N SER A 272 -3.65 -16.34 3.64
CA SER A 272 -2.74 -17.36 3.08
C SER A 272 -1.33 -16.83 2.86
N VAL A 273 -1.14 -15.50 2.80
CA VAL A 273 0.16 -14.86 2.66
C VAL A 273 1.10 -15.32 3.77
N ALA A 274 0.61 -15.43 5.01
CA ALA A 274 1.44 -15.74 6.18
C ALA A 274 2.21 -17.06 6.04
N ALA A 275 1.63 -18.06 5.35
CA ALA A 275 2.26 -19.37 5.16
C ALA A 275 3.43 -19.36 4.16
N HIS A 276 3.51 -18.34 3.30
CA HIS A 276 4.50 -18.26 2.22
C HIS A 276 5.58 -17.20 2.46
N VAL A 277 5.61 -16.58 3.65
CA VAL A 277 6.60 -15.56 3.99
C VAL A 277 7.86 -16.18 4.58
N ASP A 278 8.98 -15.80 3.99
CA ASP A 278 10.34 -16.15 4.38
C ASP A 278 11.11 -14.96 4.95
N SER A 279 12.23 -15.23 5.63
CA SER A 279 13.02 -14.22 6.37
C SER A 279 13.70 -13.17 5.49
N ASN A 280 13.72 -13.32 4.17
CA ASN A 280 14.19 -12.27 3.27
C ASN A 280 13.07 -11.36 2.77
N ASN A 281 11.84 -11.90 2.67
CA ASN A 281 10.73 -11.22 2.01
C ASN A 281 9.82 -10.52 3.02
N PHE A 282 9.86 -10.92 4.30
CA PHE A 282 8.96 -10.39 5.33
C PHE A 282 8.96 -8.87 5.44
N GLN A 283 10.11 -8.21 5.27
CA GLN A 283 10.20 -6.75 5.36
C GLN A 283 9.38 -6.07 4.26
N ARG A 284 9.49 -6.56 3.02
CA ARG A 284 8.77 -6.01 1.87
C ARG A 284 7.27 -6.28 2.00
N VAL A 285 6.91 -7.52 2.34
CA VAL A 285 5.52 -7.94 2.55
C VAL A 285 4.87 -7.12 3.65
N THR A 286 5.51 -6.97 4.81
CA THR A 286 4.96 -6.22 5.94
C THR A 286 4.80 -4.74 5.58
N LEU A 287 5.80 -4.11 4.96
CA LEU A 287 5.70 -2.71 4.55
C LEU A 287 4.56 -2.50 3.55
N TYR A 288 4.39 -3.42 2.61
CA TYR A 288 3.31 -3.36 1.63
C TYR A 288 1.94 -3.52 2.29
N LEU A 289 1.77 -4.51 3.18
CA LEU A 289 0.52 -4.71 3.94
C LEU A 289 0.18 -3.49 4.81
N LEU A 290 1.16 -2.89 5.48
CA LEU A 290 0.96 -1.68 6.28
C LEU A 290 0.57 -0.46 5.44
N ALA A 291 1.14 -0.34 4.23
CA ALA A 291 0.75 0.69 3.28
C ALA A 291 -0.68 0.45 2.77
N MET A 292 -0.98 -0.79 2.36
CA MET A 292 -2.29 -1.22 1.88
C MET A 292 -3.39 -1.00 2.94
N ALA A 293 -3.10 -1.27 4.21
CA ALA A 293 -4.02 -1.00 5.30
C ALA A 293 -4.44 0.48 5.35
N ASN A 294 -3.55 1.44 5.04
CA ASN A 294 -3.94 2.85 5.05
C ASN A 294 -4.92 3.23 3.93
N TYR A 295 -5.06 2.38 2.90
CA TYR A 295 -5.97 2.58 1.77
C TYR A 295 -7.22 1.67 1.82
N ALA A 296 -7.40 0.90 2.90
CA ALA A 296 -8.57 0.04 3.07
C ALA A 296 -9.87 0.86 3.06
N ALA A 297 -10.90 0.35 2.35
CA ALA A 297 -12.17 1.04 2.23
C ALA A 297 -13.07 0.81 3.45
N SER A 298 -12.93 -0.36 4.09
CA SER A 298 -13.72 -0.76 5.26
C SER A 298 -12.83 -1.00 6.49
N LEU A 299 -13.43 -0.83 7.68
CA LEU A 299 -12.77 -1.13 8.96
C LEU A 299 -12.45 -2.62 9.10
N GLU A 300 -13.24 -3.48 8.46
CA GLU A 300 -13.06 -4.93 8.50
C GLU A 300 -11.85 -5.37 7.66
N GLU A 301 -11.71 -4.84 6.44
CA GLU A 301 -10.50 -5.04 5.63
C GLU A 301 -9.25 -4.51 6.35
N TYR A 302 -9.37 -3.33 6.95
CA TYR A 302 -8.29 -2.74 7.74
C TYR A 302 -7.79 -3.68 8.84
N THR A 303 -8.71 -4.21 9.64
CA THR A 303 -8.38 -5.14 10.72
C THR A 303 -7.85 -6.48 10.20
N ARG A 304 -8.41 -7.02 9.10
CA ARG A 304 -7.92 -8.26 8.47
C ARG A 304 -6.47 -8.12 8.01
N VAL A 305 -6.16 -7.06 7.25
CA VAL A 305 -4.81 -6.82 6.72
C VAL A 305 -3.79 -6.60 7.85
N LEU A 306 -4.15 -5.83 8.88
CA LEU A 306 -3.30 -5.65 10.06
C LEU A 306 -3.13 -6.95 10.86
N GLY A 307 -4.17 -7.77 10.94
CA GLY A 307 -4.11 -9.09 11.58
C GLY A 307 -3.09 -10.01 10.91
N VAL A 308 -3.09 -10.05 9.57
CA VAL A 308 -2.09 -10.83 8.80
C VAL A 308 -0.68 -10.28 9.00
N ALA A 309 -0.51 -8.95 8.93
CA ALA A 309 0.78 -8.32 9.18
C ALA A 309 1.30 -8.61 10.61
N TYR A 310 0.40 -8.63 11.60
CA TYR A 310 0.72 -8.99 12.98
C TYR A 310 1.23 -10.42 13.09
N THR A 311 0.53 -11.40 12.49
CA THR A 311 0.96 -12.81 12.51
C THR A 311 2.33 -13.00 11.86
N ILE A 312 2.57 -12.36 10.71
CA ILE A 312 3.87 -12.41 10.03
C ILE A 312 4.99 -11.84 10.90
N LEU A 313 4.75 -10.71 11.57
CA LEU A 313 5.74 -10.08 12.45
C LEU A 313 6.04 -10.93 13.69
N LEU A 314 5.03 -11.63 14.20
CA LEU A 314 5.15 -12.55 15.33
C LEU A 314 6.03 -13.76 14.97
N ASP A 315 5.79 -14.37 13.81
CA ASP A 315 6.56 -15.51 13.31
C ASP A 315 8.03 -15.15 13.05
N GLN A 316 8.30 -13.94 12.57
CA GLN A 316 9.65 -13.42 12.31
C GLN A 316 10.34 -12.83 13.56
N LYS A 317 9.72 -12.97 14.75
CA LYS A 317 10.25 -12.50 16.05
C LYS A 317 10.54 -10.99 16.11
N GLN A 318 9.80 -10.20 15.34
CA GLN A 318 9.89 -8.74 15.37
C GLN A 318 8.89 -8.17 16.38
N TRP A 319 9.20 -8.29 17.67
CA TRP A 319 8.27 -7.99 18.78
C TRP A 319 7.83 -6.53 18.82
N PHE A 320 8.76 -5.59 18.60
CA PHE A 320 8.46 -4.15 18.67
C PHE A 320 7.47 -3.70 17.59
N ASP A 321 7.69 -4.12 16.34
CA ASP A 321 6.78 -3.79 15.24
C ASP A 321 5.45 -4.54 15.36
N ALA A 322 5.47 -5.80 15.83
CA ALA A 322 4.23 -6.53 16.13
C ALA A 322 3.37 -5.79 17.16
N MET A 323 3.98 -5.27 18.23
CA MET A 323 3.28 -4.46 19.25
C MET A 323 2.70 -3.17 18.65
N ARG A 324 3.44 -2.49 17.79
CA ARG A 324 2.95 -1.27 17.10
C ARG A 324 1.74 -1.55 16.23
N VAL A 325 1.74 -2.68 15.53
CA VAL A 325 0.59 -3.11 14.72
C VAL A 325 -0.60 -3.49 15.61
N ALA A 326 -0.35 -4.18 16.73
CA ALA A 326 -1.37 -4.52 17.72
C ALA A 326 -2.08 -3.27 18.28
N LEU A 327 -1.31 -2.24 18.63
CA LEU A 327 -1.84 -0.96 19.13
C LEU A 327 -2.62 -0.16 18.07
N LYS A 328 -2.31 -0.36 16.78
CA LYS A 328 -2.99 0.32 15.66
C LYS A 328 -4.36 -0.30 15.35
N MET A 329 -4.59 -1.56 15.71
CA MET A 329 -5.84 -2.23 15.40
C MET A 329 -7.02 -1.63 16.21
N PRO A 330 -8.16 -1.34 15.57
CA PRO A 330 -9.32 -0.69 16.20
C PRO A 330 -10.21 -1.67 17.00
N ASN A 331 -9.71 -2.85 17.36
CA ASN A 331 -10.49 -3.91 18.01
C ASN A 331 -11.00 -3.48 19.40
N SER A 332 -11.96 -4.25 19.93
CA SER A 332 -12.39 -4.13 21.34
C SER A 332 -11.18 -4.20 22.26
N ASP A 333 -11.19 -3.42 23.34
CA ASP A 333 -10.05 -3.30 24.26
C ASP A 333 -9.62 -4.67 24.82
N ALA A 334 -10.54 -5.63 24.93
CA ALA A 334 -10.23 -7.00 25.33
C ALA A 334 -9.34 -7.76 24.32
N GLU A 335 -9.62 -7.65 23.02
CA GLU A 335 -8.83 -8.32 21.97
C GLU A 335 -7.46 -7.65 21.77
N LYS A 336 -7.39 -6.34 21.98
CA LYS A 336 -6.11 -5.62 22.00
C LYS A 336 -5.25 -6.14 23.15
N THR A 337 -5.82 -6.24 24.35
CA THR A 337 -5.09 -6.75 25.52
C THR A 337 -4.64 -8.19 25.32
N GLU A 338 -5.45 -9.06 24.71
CA GLU A 338 -5.05 -10.45 24.42
C GLU A 338 -3.87 -10.51 23.43
N LYS A 339 -3.89 -9.74 22.34
CA LYS A 339 -2.78 -9.70 21.39
C LYS A 339 -1.51 -9.11 22.02
N ILE A 340 -1.66 -8.06 22.84
CA ILE A 340 -0.55 -7.47 23.59
C ILE A 340 0.04 -8.50 24.57
N GLN A 341 -0.80 -9.23 25.31
CA GLN A 341 -0.38 -10.32 26.18
C GLN A 341 0.38 -11.40 25.40
N ALA A 342 -0.12 -11.80 24.22
CA ALA A 342 0.55 -12.78 23.37
C ALA A 342 1.95 -12.32 22.94
N VAL A 343 2.12 -11.05 22.53
CA VAL A 343 3.46 -10.51 22.19
C VAL A 343 4.39 -10.52 23.40
N VAL A 344 3.90 -10.07 24.56
CA VAL A 344 4.72 -9.99 25.79
C VAL A 344 5.15 -11.37 26.25
N GLU A 345 4.24 -12.36 26.25
CA GLU A 345 4.54 -13.72 26.70
C GLU A 345 5.51 -14.43 25.74
N GLN A 346 5.34 -14.25 24.42
CA GLN A 346 6.28 -14.80 23.45
C GLN A 346 7.65 -14.12 23.51
N CYS A 347 7.69 -12.81 23.76
CA CYS A 347 8.93 -12.08 24.00
C CYS A 347 9.64 -12.56 25.28
N ARG A 348 8.87 -12.84 26.34
CA ARG A 348 9.39 -13.42 27.60
C ARG A 348 9.96 -14.82 27.35
N ALA A 349 9.26 -15.67 26.61
CA ALA A 349 9.73 -17.00 26.23
C ALA A 349 11.01 -16.95 25.37
N ALA A 350 11.19 -15.90 24.57
CA ALA A 350 12.41 -15.68 23.79
C ALA A 350 13.63 -15.27 24.64
N GLY A 351 13.42 -14.89 25.91
CA GLY A 351 14.50 -14.70 26.88
C GLY A 351 15.29 -13.40 26.73
N ASP A 352 14.70 -12.33 26.17
CA ASP A 352 15.32 -11.00 26.08
C ASP A 352 14.64 -9.98 27.02
N PRO A 353 15.18 -9.75 28.23
CA PRO A 353 14.64 -8.79 29.19
C PRO A 353 14.69 -7.34 28.71
N LEU A 354 15.61 -6.99 27.81
CA LEU A 354 15.74 -5.61 27.32
C LEU A 354 14.58 -5.28 26.38
N MET A 355 14.20 -6.22 25.52
CA MET A 355 13.07 -6.06 24.61
C MET A 355 11.76 -5.89 25.39
N VAL A 356 11.56 -6.65 26.47
CA VAL A 356 10.36 -6.50 27.34
C VAL A 356 10.31 -5.10 27.96
N LYS A 357 11.44 -4.55 28.41
CA LYS A 357 11.51 -3.17 28.91
C LYS A 357 11.18 -2.14 27.83
N GLN A 358 11.64 -2.35 26.59
CA GLN A 358 11.31 -1.48 25.46
C GLN A 358 9.82 -1.54 25.11
N LEU A 359 9.20 -2.72 25.19
CA LEU A 359 7.76 -2.88 25.00
C LEU A 359 6.95 -2.19 26.11
N ALA A 360 7.38 -2.31 27.37
CA ALA A 360 6.74 -1.63 28.50
C ALA A 360 6.80 -0.10 28.36
N LEU A 361 7.92 0.45 27.92
CA LEU A 361 8.03 1.89 27.60
C LEU A 361 7.09 2.32 26.47
N LEU A 362 6.91 1.47 25.45
CA LEU A 362 5.99 1.75 24.36
C LEU A 362 4.52 1.77 24.83
N LEU A 363 4.14 0.81 25.69
CA LEU A 363 2.80 0.73 26.28
C LEU A 363 2.53 1.92 27.22
N GLY A 364 3.49 2.27 28.06
CA GLY A 364 3.38 3.41 28.99
C GLY A 364 3.23 4.73 28.24
N ARG A 365 3.99 4.93 27.15
CA ARG A 365 3.83 6.10 26.28
C ARG A 365 2.44 6.18 25.66
N GLN A 366 1.82 5.04 25.35
CA GLN A 366 0.50 5.01 24.73
C GLN A 366 -0.64 5.02 25.75
N GLY A 367 -0.33 4.97 27.06
CA GLY A 367 -1.30 4.98 28.14
C GLY A 367 -2.10 3.69 28.22
N VAL A 368 -1.53 2.56 27.81
CA VAL A 368 -2.17 1.25 27.94
C VAL A 368 -1.71 0.61 29.24
N ASP A 369 -2.62 0.55 30.21
CA ASP A 369 -2.38 -0.13 31.48
C ASP A 369 -2.27 -1.64 31.24
N PHE A 370 -1.08 -2.17 31.48
CA PHE A 370 -0.75 -3.58 31.38
C PHE A 370 0.01 -3.96 32.64
N ASP A 371 -0.45 -5.01 33.30
CA ASP A 371 0.16 -5.50 34.53
C ASP A 371 1.31 -6.45 34.19
N PHE A 372 2.53 -5.95 34.40
CA PHE A 372 3.74 -6.77 34.38
C PHE A 372 3.99 -7.37 35.76
N GLU A 373 4.41 -8.64 35.80
CA GLU A 373 4.82 -9.31 37.05
C GLU A 373 6.09 -8.70 37.64
N ASP A 374 6.97 -8.16 36.78
CA ASP A 374 8.21 -7.52 37.18
C ASP A 374 7.97 -6.07 37.61
N GLU A 375 8.26 -5.77 38.88
CA GLU A 375 8.08 -4.43 39.47
C GLU A 375 8.81 -3.32 38.70
N GLN A 376 10.02 -3.60 38.18
CA GLN A 376 10.76 -2.64 37.36
C GLN A 376 10.04 -2.33 36.05
N THR A 377 9.50 -3.35 35.39
CA THR A 377 8.80 -3.20 34.10
C THR A 377 7.46 -2.51 34.29
N GLN A 378 6.80 -2.76 35.43
CA GLN A 378 5.57 -2.03 35.81
C GLN A 378 5.83 -0.54 36.02
N ARG A 379 6.95 -0.17 36.68
CA ARG A 379 7.35 1.24 36.85
C ARG A 379 7.66 1.93 35.52
N LEU A 380 8.19 1.19 34.54
CA LEU A 380 8.38 1.71 33.18
C LEU A 380 7.03 1.96 32.49
N ASN A 381 6.04 1.10 32.72
CA ASN A 381 4.70 1.27 32.16
C ASN A 381 3.94 2.45 32.82
N SER A 382 4.07 2.63 34.13
CA SER A 382 3.43 3.74 34.86
C SER A 382 4.06 5.12 34.57
N GLY A 383 5.22 5.14 33.90
CA GLY A 383 5.90 6.38 33.50
C GLY A 383 6.66 7.07 34.64
N GLU A 384 6.84 6.42 35.80
CA GLU A 384 7.54 6.98 36.96
C GLU A 384 9.00 7.35 36.65
N GLU A 385 9.67 6.57 35.80
CA GLU A 385 11.08 6.78 35.46
C GLU A 385 11.31 7.72 34.26
N LEU A 386 10.24 8.26 33.64
CA LEU A 386 10.34 9.08 32.42
C LEU A 386 11.27 10.29 32.61
N SER A 387 11.18 10.94 33.77
CA SER A 387 12.03 12.07 34.15
C SER A 387 13.50 11.71 34.21
N ASN A 388 13.82 10.53 34.75
CA ASN A 388 15.19 10.05 34.85
C ASN A 388 15.76 9.76 33.45
N PHE A 389 14.97 9.14 32.56
CA PHE A 389 15.37 8.91 31.17
C PHE A 389 15.59 10.22 30.42
N PHE A 390 14.72 11.21 30.61
CA PHE A 390 14.88 12.52 29.97
C PHE A 390 16.14 13.24 30.45
N LEU A 391 16.42 13.23 31.76
CA LEU A 391 17.64 13.84 32.31
C LEU A 391 18.91 13.10 31.85
N LEU A 392 18.87 11.77 31.74
CA LEU A 392 19.98 10.98 31.22
C LEU A 392 20.23 11.29 29.74
N LEU A 393 19.17 11.36 28.93
CA LEU A 393 19.26 11.77 27.52
C LEU A 393 19.83 13.19 27.38
N ALA A 394 19.33 14.14 28.18
CA ALA A 394 19.83 15.51 28.17
C ALA A 394 21.32 15.60 28.55
N LYS A 395 21.78 14.73 29.46
CA LYS A 395 23.19 14.59 29.83
C LYS A 395 24.03 13.97 28.71
N GLU A 396 23.53 12.93 28.03
CA GLU A 396 24.24 12.30 26.91
C GLU A 396 24.34 13.20 25.68
N MET A 397 23.31 14.01 25.42
CA MET A 397 23.28 14.98 24.33
C MET A 397 24.04 16.29 24.67
N ASP A 398 24.61 16.41 25.87
CA ASP A 398 25.30 17.60 26.38
C ASP A 398 24.44 18.88 26.33
N VAL A 399 23.12 18.74 26.57
CA VAL A 399 22.13 19.84 26.59
C VAL A 399 21.64 20.13 28.00
N LEU A 400 22.28 19.57 29.03
CA LEU A 400 21.88 19.75 30.42
C LEU A 400 22.06 21.18 30.92
N GLU A 401 22.96 21.95 30.29
CA GLU A 401 23.15 23.35 30.67
C GLU A 401 21.94 24.20 30.26
N PRO A 402 21.27 24.86 31.21
CA PRO A 402 20.10 25.67 30.90
C PRO A 402 20.50 26.83 29.99
N LYS A 403 19.76 26.96 28.89
CA LYS A 403 19.93 28.06 27.93
C LYS A 403 19.16 29.26 28.43
N THR A 404 19.74 30.45 28.25
CA THR A 404 19.04 31.68 28.59
C THR A 404 18.14 32.11 27.44
N PRO A 405 17.09 32.91 27.71
CA PRO A 405 16.27 33.48 26.64
C PRO A 405 17.08 34.33 25.64
N GLU A 406 18.17 34.96 26.10
CA GLU A 406 19.04 35.79 25.26
C GLU A 406 19.80 34.96 24.20
N ASP A 407 20.17 33.73 24.54
CA ASP A 407 20.81 32.78 23.60
C ASP A 407 19.87 32.40 22.44
N VAL A 408 18.55 32.46 22.69
CA VAL A 408 17.51 32.11 21.71
C VAL A 408 17.07 33.32 20.91
N TYR A 409 16.86 34.47 21.57
CA TYR A 409 16.37 35.67 20.93
C TYR A 409 17.35 36.25 19.90
N LYS A 410 18.65 35.88 19.95
CA LYS A 410 19.69 36.46 19.09
C LYS A 410 19.48 37.97 18.96
N THR A 411 19.30 38.65 20.09
CA THR A 411 18.94 40.07 20.18
C THR A 411 19.89 40.99 19.40
N HIS A 412 21.12 40.53 19.14
CA HIS A 412 22.10 41.19 18.27
C HIS A 412 21.74 41.19 16.76
N LEU A 413 20.79 40.36 16.30
CA LEU A 413 20.25 40.34 14.94
C LEU A 413 19.00 41.22 14.78
N GLU A 414 18.37 41.64 15.86
CA GLU A 414 17.19 42.51 15.80
C GLU A 414 17.65 43.97 15.71
N ASP A 415 17.59 44.55 14.51
CA ASP A 415 17.94 45.95 14.25
C ASP A 415 17.15 46.91 15.16
N GLY A 416 17.86 47.61 16.05
CA GLY A 416 17.32 48.61 16.99
C GLY A 416 16.70 49.86 16.35
N ALA A 417 16.42 49.86 15.05
CA ALA A 417 15.96 51.02 14.29
C ALA A 417 14.43 51.22 14.25
N SER A 418 13.61 50.25 14.70
CA SER A 418 12.17 50.25 14.34
C SER A 418 11.15 50.64 15.41
N ARG A 419 11.49 50.93 16.68
CA ARG A 419 10.45 51.26 17.69
C ARG A 419 10.70 52.54 18.51
N ARG A 420 10.00 53.61 18.12
CA ARG A 420 9.89 54.91 18.82
C ARG A 420 9.08 54.81 20.14
N GLY A 421 9.77 55.01 21.27
CA GLY A 421 9.50 56.12 22.21
C GLY A 421 8.34 56.07 23.22
N ALA A 422 7.23 55.35 23.00
CA ALA A 422 6.11 55.35 23.97
C ALA A 422 5.40 54.00 24.16
N ALA A 423 5.50 53.10 23.18
CA ALA A 423 5.07 51.71 23.34
C ALA A 423 6.00 50.90 24.27
N ALA A 424 7.22 51.39 24.52
CA ALA A 424 8.30 50.65 25.19
C ALA A 424 7.97 50.13 26.60
N ALA A 425 7.10 50.78 27.38
CA ALA A 425 6.76 50.32 28.73
C ALA A 425 5.69 49.20 28.75
N LEU A 426 4.67 49.29 27.89
CA LEU A 426 3.70 48.20 27.67
C LEU A 426 4.33 47.03 26.90
N ASP A 427 5.26 47.34 26.00
CA ASP A 427 6.11 46.37 25.31
C ASP A 427 7.05 45.69 26.32
N SER A 428 7.61 46.42 27.31
CA SER A 428 8.48 45.84 28.34
C SER A 428 7.78 44.78 29.21
N ALA A 429 6.54 45.00 29.66
CA ALA A 429 5.80 43.99 30.43
C ALA A 429 5.49 42.73 29.59
N LYS A 430 5.19 42.90 28.30
CA LYS A 430 4.96 41.79 27.37
C LYS A 430 6.24 41.06 26.97
N GLN A 431 7.35 41.80 26.83
CA GLN A 431 8.68 41.27 26.59
C GLN A 431 9.17 40.47 27.79
N ASN A 432 8.93 40.94 29.02
CA ASN A 432 9.24 40.18 30.23
C ASN A 432 8.46 38.86 30.27
N LEU A 433 7.16 38.89 29.98
CA LEU A 433 6.33 37.68 29.91
C LEU A 433 6.80 36.73 28.79
N ALA A 434 7.15 37.27 27.62
CA ALA A 434 7.69 36.48 26.52
C ALA A 434 9.03 35.83 26.91
N SER A 435 9.91 36.55 27.58
CA SER A 435 11.16 36.00 28.14
C SER A 435 10.88 34.89 29.16
N THR A 436 9.86 35.04 30.02
CA THR A 436 9.42 33.98 30.93
C THR A 436 8.97 32.72 30.20
N PHE A 437 8.15 32.86 29.14
CA PHE A 437 7.72 31.72 28.33
C PHE A 437 8.86 31.05 27.56
N VAL A 438 9.73 31.83 26.93
CA VAL A 438 10.89 31.29 26.21
C VAL A 438 11.79 30.53 27.15
N ASN A 439 12.05 31.09 28.34
CA ASN A 439 12.82 30.42 29.37
C ASN A 439 12.20 29.06 29.78
N ALA A 440 10.88 29.05 30.02
CA ALA A 440 10.18 27.84 30.41
C ALA A 440 10.11 26.78 29.31
N LEU A 441 9.91 27.17 28.04
CA LEU A 441 9.84 26.26 26.91
C LEU A 441 11.20 25.68 26.53
N VAL A 442 12.25 26.50 26.62
CA VAL A 442 13.62 26.08 26.29
C VAL A 442 14.19 25.13 27.33
N ASN A 443 13.82 25.34 28.60
CA ASN A 443 14.27 24.51 29.73
C ASN A 443 13.16 23.55 30.22
N ALA A 444 12.17 23.23 29.37
CA ALA A 444 11.07 22.32 29.72
C ALA A 444 11.60 20.92 30.04
N GLY A 445 11.21 20.37 31.20
CA GLY A 445 11.66 19.07 31.71
C GLY A 445 13.13 19.01 32.16
N ALA A 446 13.93 20.05 31.94
CA ALA A 446 15.35 20.07 32.32
C ALA A 446 15.55 20.18 33.85
N CYS A 447 14.47 20.46 34.59
CA CYS A 447 14.43 20.60 36.06
C CYS A 447 15.37 21.66 36.65
N LYS A 448 16.13 22.37 35.81
CA LYS A 448 17.09 23.41 36.17
C LYS A 448 16.92 24.57 35.22
N ASP A 449 17.00 25.77 35.79
CA ASP A 449 16.83 26.99 35.05
C ASP A 449 17.61 28.14 35.70
N LYS A 450 18.04 29.12 34.89
CA LYS A 450 18.84 30.27 35.32
C LYS A 450 18.01 31.48 35.76
N LEU A 451 16.73 31.56 35.40
CA LEU A 451 15.90 32.75 35.62
C LEU A 451 14.87 32.55 36.76
N MET A 452 14.18 31.41 36.75
CA MET A 452 12.94 31.16 37.50
C MET A 452 13.22 30.46 38.83
N LEU A 453 14.22 29.58 38.84
CA LEU A 453 14.62 28.79 40.01
C LEU A 453 15.80 29.42 40.79
N ALA A 454 16.57 30.32 40.16
CA ALA A 454 17.74 30.97 40.75
C ALA A 454 17.43 32.30 41.45
N ASP A 455 16.53 33.12 40.89
CA ASP A 455 16.12 34.40 41.48
C ASP A 455 14.87 34.23 42.32
N GLY A 456 14.95 34.50 43.63
CA GLY A 456 13.92 34.28 44.66
C GLY A 456 12.59 35.02 44.46
N GLY A 457 11.84 34.68 43.40
CA GLY A 457 10.49 35.16 43.09
C GLY A 457 10.40 36.55 42.46
N SER A 458 11.52 37.26 42.27
CA SER A 458 11.53 38.64 41.74
C SER A 458 11.03 38.72 40.29
N TRP A 459 11.23 37.65 39.50
CA TRP A 459 10.79 37.54 38.11
C TRP A 459 9.25 37.49 38.00
N LEU A 460 8.57 36.89 38.99
CA LEU A 460 7.12 36.71 38.98
C LEU A 460 6.40 38.07 39.12
N TYR A 461 6.93 38.95 39.99
CA TYR A 461 6.39 40.29 40.25
C TYR A 461 6.69 41.30 39.14
N LYS A 462 7.51 40.96 38.14
CA LYS A 462 7.72 41.80 36.94
C LYS A 462 6.53 41.72 35.97
N ASN A 463 5.71 40.67 36.08
CA ASN A 463 4.52 40.46 35.27
C ASN A 463 3.27 41.01 35.99
N LYS A 464 2.21 41.30 35.24
CA LYS A 464 0.95 41.85 35.78
C LYS A 464 -0.23 40.95 35.48
N GLU A 465 -1.17 40.86 36.43
CA GLU A 465 -2.47 40.16 36.29
C GLU A 465 -2.32 38.73 35.73
N HIS A 466 -2.89 38.45 34.57
CA HIS A 466 -2.79 37.16 33.87
C HIS A 466 -1.35 36.76 33.54
N GLY A 467 -0.45 37.73 33.36
CA GLY A 467 0.96 37.48 33.19
C GLY A 467 1.59 36.81 34.41
N MET A 468 1.13 37.11 35.64
CA MET A 468 1.61 36.42 36.84
C MET A 468 1.11 34.98 36.91
N MET A 469 -0.14 34.74 36.50
CA MET A 469 -0.72 33.39 36.41
C MET A 469 0.07 32.52 35.42
N SER A 470 0.27 33.00 34.19
CA SER A 470 1.01 32.24 33.18
C SER A 470 2.49 32.07 33.53
N ALA A 471 3.08 33.06 34.18
CA ALA A 471 4.45 33.01 34.67
C ALA A 471 4.62 31.93 35.77
N ALA A 472 3.67 31.83 36.72
CA ALA A 472 3.64 30.74 37.69
C ALA A 472 3.42 29.37 37.04
N ALA A 473 2.49 29.24 36.08
CA ALA A 473 2.25 27.98 35.36
C ALA A 473 3.47 27.52 34.55
N SER A 474 4.25 28.47 34.02
CA SER A 474 5.47 28.16 33.26
C SER A 474 6.56 27.51 34.13
N LEU A 475 6.50 27.65 35.46
CA LEU A 475 7.36 26.91 36.38
C LEU A 475 7.05 25.40 36.35
N GLY A 476 5.78 25.03 36.20
CA GLY A 476 5.35 23.64 36.01
C GLY A 476 5.92 23.02 34.74
N ALA A 477 6.05 23.79 33.65
CA ALA A 477 6.67 23.31 32.41
C ALA A 477 8.17 23.02 32.56
N ILE A 478 8.90 23.78 33.39
CA ILE A 478 10.32 23.53 33.69
C ILE A 478 10.48 22.22 34.48
N LEU A 479 9.54 21.96 35.38
CA LEU A 479 9.51 20.80 36.27
C LEU A 479 8.69 19.64 35.68
N LEU A 480 8.48 19.63 34.36
CA LEU A 480 7.71 18.61 33.67
C LEU A 480 8.24 17.21 33.99
N TRP A 481 7.32 16.31 34.32
CA TRP A 481 7.56 14.91 34.74
C TRP A 481 8.20 14.74 36.13
N ASN A 482 8.76 15.77 36.76
CA ASN A 482 9.37 15.66 38.10
C ASN A 482 8.31 15.80 39.21
N VAL A 483 7.75 14.66 39.64
CA VAL A 483 6.70 14.61 40.68
C VAL A 483 7.24 14.94 42.07
N ASP A 484 8.46 14.51 42.39
CA ASP A 484 9.01 14.59 43.75
C ASP A 484 9.44 16.01 44.14
N GLU A 485 10.29 16.64 43.32
CA GLU A 485 10.80 17.97 43.62
C GLU A 485 9.86 19.07 43.09
N GLY A 486 9.15 18.80 41.99
CA GLY A 486 8.32 19.79 41.31
C GLY A 486 7.22 20.39 42.19
N LEU A 487 6.52 19.54 42.93
CA LEU A 487 5.45 19.97 43.84
C LEU A 487 5.98 20.86 44.98
N SER A 488 7.17 20.54 45.53
CA SER A 488 7.78 21.33 46.60
C SER A 488 8.15 22.76 46.17
N HIS A 489 8.47 22.94 44.88
CA HIS A 489 8.74 24.24 44.29
C HIS A 489 7.45 25.04 44.02
N LEU A 490 6.37 24.36 43.61
CA LEU A 490 5.06 24.98 43.37
C LEU A 490 4.33 25.35 44.67
N ASP A 491 4.50 24.58 45.74
CA ASP A 491 3.88 24.82 47.04
C ASP A 491 4.17 26.23 47.59
N LYS A 492 5.39 26.73 47.35
CA LYS A 492 5.80 28.08 47.79
C LYS A 492 4.93 29.18 47.18
N TYR A 493 4.46 28.97 45.95
CA TYR A 493 3.63 29.92 45.21
C TYR A 493 2.13 29.69 45.47
N GLN A 494 1.74 28.46 45.84
CA GLN A 494 0.38 28.12 46.23
C GLN A 494 -0.11 28.85 47.49
N TYR A 495 0.79 29.11 48.45
CA TYR A 495 0.48 29.86 49.67
C TYR A 495 0.61 31.39 49.53
N SER A 496 0.82 31.92 48.31
CA SER A 496 0.91 33.37 48.07
C SER A 496 -0.40 34.09 48.43
N SER A 497 -0.39 35.41 48.61
CA SER A 497 -1.61 36.19 48.88
C SER A 497 -2.39 36.54 47.62
N ASP A 498 -1.74 36.53 46.44
CA ASP A 498 -2.35 36.88 45.15
C ASP A 498 -3.10 35.69 44.52
N ALA A 499 -4.36 35.91 44.14
CA ALA A 499 -5.21 34.90 43.50
C ALA A 499 -4.66 34.43 42.14
N ASN A 500 -3.99 35.31 41.38
CA ASN A 500 -3.44 34.94 40.07
C ASN A 500 -2.25 33.99 40.19
N ILE A 501 -1.41 34.18 41.20
CA ILE A 501 -0.25 33.32 41.47
C ILE A 501 -0.73 31.94 41.93
N LYS A 502 -1.74 31.87 42.81
CA LYS A 502 -2.37 30.61 43.21
C LYS A 502 -2.95 29.83 42.04
N ALA A 503 -3.73 30.53 41.21
CA ALA A 503 -4.35 29.91 40.04
C ALA A 503 -3.27 29.39 39.06
N GLY A 504 -2.16 30.10 38.91
CA GLY A 504 -1.04 29.67 38.08
C GLY A 504 -0.23 28.51 38.66
N ALA A 505 -0.11 28.37 39.98
CA ALA A 505 0.59 27.26 40.63
C ALA A 505 -0.21 25.93 40.59
N LEU A 506 -1.53 26.03 40.40
CA LEU A 506 -2.43 24.88 40.22
C LEU A 506 -2.46 24.35 38.78
N LEU A 507 -2.03 25.15 37.81
CA LEU A 507 -1.88 24.76 36.40
C LEU A 507 -0.54 24.06 36.20
#